data_AF-A0A8H3KUD3-F1
#
_entry.id   AF-A0A8H3KUD3-F1
#
_cell.length_a   1.000
_cell.length_b   1.000
_cell.length_c   1.000
_cell.angle_alpha   90.00
_cell.angle_beta   90.00
_cell.angle_gamma   90.00
#
_symmetry.space_group_name_H-M   'P 1'
#
loop_
_entity.id
_entity.type
_entity.pdbx_description
1 polymer ?
#
loop_
_entity_poly.entity_id
_entity_poly.type
_entity_poly.pdbx_seq_one_letter_code
_entity_poly.pdbx_strand_id
1 'polypeptide(L)'
;MVDPITIITTVVPFFKTLTTAKNPLKTSVTIVFENNCSYTLIHPTKYCASGKDVNPPSPIISPGGINTIAAKFEGRNGTVGMLCYQIEGLYGPKNDPYYLLIMWKVNRLSQNKFYMSLYESKEPPLSGNSNQKKFFYKSMQKMYKWTYGESFLVEGKKFRVGGTISSNDLAEIKISLEDYTNVTISLKNNCSYSLINPTHYCNRGDISPPSPLISSGGISIITAKFEGRNGTMGMLCYQIEGSYGPKNDPYYLIITWRMKRFSQSEFYMNFYESKESPLSGNGNQKEFFYESMHRSNNEGFLLEGKKLRVGGTITNNDSAEIKIFLENHKSPKKRLLRKIRSFLTKKFRKKKTR
;
A
#
# COMPACT_ATOMS: atom_id res chain seq x y z
N MET A 1 -37.92 -21.35 -71.69
CA MET A 1 -38.06 -22.46 -70.74
C MET A 1 -36.65 -22.86 -70.36
N VAL A 2 -36.28 -22.55 -69.12
CA VAL A 2 -34.92 -22.70 -68.60
C VAL A 2 -34.93 -23.95 -67.73
N ASP A 3 -34.13 -24.94 -68.10
CA ASP A 3 -33.90 -26.13 -67.29
C ASP A 3 -33.08 -25.75 -66.04
N PRO A 4 -33.44 -26.23 -64.83
CA PRO A 4 -32.65 -25.96 -63.64
C PRO A 4 -31.43 -26.91 -63.61
N ILE A 5 -30.25 -26.31 -63.71
CA ILE A 5 -28.96 -26.97 -63.42
C ILE A 5 -28.89 -27.23 -61.91
N THR A 6 -28.94 -28.51 -61.55
CA THR A 6 -28.65 -29.02 -60.21
C THR A 6 -27.16 -28.81 -59.90
N ILE A 7 -26.83 -27.80 -59.10
CA ILE A 7 -25.47 -27.61 -58.58
C ILE A 7 -25.30 -28.53 -57.37
N ILE A 8 -24.51 -29.60 -57.54
CA ILE A 8 -24.05 -30.47 -56.47
C ILE A 8 -22.91 -29.74 -55.74
N THR A 9 -23.23 -29.15 -54.60
CA THR A 9 -22.23 -28.55 -53.70
C THR A 9 -21.42 -29.67 -53.03
N THR A 10 -20.24 -29.97 -53.57
CA THR A 10 -19.26 -30.87 -52.95
C THR A 10 -18.58 -30.14 -51.80
N VAL A 11 -19.02 -30.40 -50.58
CA VAL A 11 -18.33 -29.98 -49.35
C VAL A 11 -17.13 -30.90 -49.18
N VAL A 12 -15.93 -30.41 -49.53
CA VAL A 12 -14.67 -31.08 -49.21
C VAL A 12 -14.42 -30.92 -47.71
N PRO A 13 -14.35 -32.00 -46.90
CA PRO A 13 -13.93 -31.88 -45.52
C PRO A 13 -12.43 -31.58 -45.50
N PHE A 14 -12.10 -30.39 -45.01
CA PHE A 14 -10.73 -29.95 -44.75
C PHE A 14 -10.15 -30.80 -43.60
N PHE A 15 -9.59 -31.96 -43.94
CA PHE A 15 -8.73 -32.69 -43.01
C PHE A 15 -7.47 -31.86 -42.78
N LYS A 16 -7.48 -31.02 -41.74
CA LYS A 16 -6.25 -30.53 -41.14
C LYS A 16 -5.48 -31.75 -40.66
N THR A 17 -4.44 -32.10 -41.40
CA THR A 17 -3.35 -32.95 -40.95
C THR A 17 -2.85 -32.41 -39.61
N LEU A 18 -3.25 -33.07 -38.53
CA LEU A 18 -2.67 -32.90 -37.21
C LEU A 18 -1.26 -33.48 -37.30
N THR A 19 -0.28 -32.67 -37.68
CA THR A 19 1.11 -32.95 -37.30
C THR A 19 1.20 -32.78 -35.79
N THR A 20 0.78 -33.83 -35.07
CA THR A 20 1.02 -34.00 -33.64
C THR A 20 2.52 -34.17 -33.48
N ALA A 21 3.24 -33.05 -33.42
CA ALA A 21 4.60 -33.05 -32.89
C ALA A 21 4.52 -33.73 -31.52
N LYS A 22 5.22 -34.84 -31.35
CA LYS A 22 5.41 -35.56 -30.09
C LYS A 22 6.23 -34.68 -29.13
N ASN A 23 5.71 -33.53 -28.72
CA ASN A 23 6.07 -32.96 -27.44
C ASN A 23 5.21 -33.70 -26.42
N PRO A 24 5.79 -34.55 -25.54
CA PRO A 24 5.02 -35.07 -24.42
C PRO A 24 4.45 -33.85 -23.69
N LEU A 25 3.12 -33.74 -23.60
CA LEU A 25 2.45 -32.59 -23.00
C LEU A 25 3.01 -32.38 -21.59
N LYS A 26 3.84 -31.35 -21.43
CA LYS A 26 4.52 -31.00 -20.18
C LYS A 26 3.72 -29.92 -19.49
N THR A 27 3.56 -30.09 -18.18
CA THR A 27 3.11 -29.03 -17.28
C THR A 27 4.32 -28.38 -16.61
N SER A 28 4.27 -27.09 -16.35
CA SER A 28 5.29 -26.39 -15.58
C SER A 28 4.69 -25.40 -14.60
N VAL A 29 5.48 -25.02 -13.59
CA VAL A 29 5.23 -23.81 -12.81
C VAL A 29 6.49 -22.96 -12.80
N THR A 30 6.34 -21.68 -13.12
CA THR A 30 7.36 -20.64 -12.95
C THR A 30 6.94 -19.77 -11.79
N ILE A 31 7.84 -19.55 -10.83
CA ILE A 31 7.60 -18.65 -9.69
C ILE A 31 8.35 -17.35 -9.96
N VAL A 32 7.64 -16.24 -9.98
CA VAL A 32 8.15 -14.91 -10.31
C VAL A 32 7.88 -13.97 -9.15
N PHE A 33 8.87 -13.16 -8.80
CA PHE A 33 8.78 -12.17 -7.74
C PHE A 33 8.83 -10.75 -8.29
N GLU A 34 8.00 -9.89 -7.68
CA GLU A 34 8.12 -8.45 -7.66
C GLU A 34 8.38 -8.03 -6.21
N ASN A 35 9.65 -7.87 -5.85
CA ASN A 35 10.02 -7.51 -4.49
C ASN A 35 10.08 -5.99 -4.36
N ASN A 36 8.95 -5.41 -3.96
CA ASN A 36 8.77 -3.98 -3.73
C ASN A 36 8.90 -3.59 -2.25
N CYS A 37 9.24 -4.53 -1.37
CA CYS A 37 9.48 -4.26 0.04
C CYS A 37 10.98 -4.07 0.34
N SER A 38 11.28 -3.58 1.53
CA SER A 38 12.64 -3.34 2.03
C SER A 38 13.38 -4.61 2.43
N TYR A 39 12.70 -5.77 2.46
CA TYR A 39 13.29 -7.03 2.90
C TYR A 39 13.87 -7.85 1.75
N THR A 40 15.02 -8.46 1.98
CA THR A 40 15.60 -9.47 1.09
C THR A 40 15.03 -10.85 1.40
N LEU A 41 14.74 -11.64 0.38
CA LEU A 41 14.45 -13.06 0.55
C LEU A 41 15.72 -13.89 0.31
N ILE A 42 16.08 -14.74 1.26
CA ILE A 42 17.33 -15.50 1.24
C ILE A 42 17.11 -16.98 1.58
N HIS A 43 18.16 -17.78 1.41
CA HIS A 43 18.23 -19.19 1.82
C HIS A 43 17.02 -20.04 1.37
N PRO A 44 16.78 -20.16 0.05
CA PRO A 44 15.64 -20.92 -0.43
C PRO A 44 15.75 -22.40 -0.06
N THR A 45 14.66 -22.97 0.43
CA THR A 45 14.51 -24.42 0.61
C THR A 45 13.32 -24.93 -0.19
N LYS A 46 13.44 -26.14 -0.74
CA LYS A 46 12.41 -26.70 -1.62
C LYS A 46 12.12 -28.16 -1.34
N TYR A 47 10.91 -28.56 -1.70
CA TYR A 47 10.46 -29.95 -1.76
C TYR A 47 9.56 -30.14 -2.98
N CYS A 48 9.91 -31.10 -3.83
CA CYS A 48 9.12 -31.48 -5.00
C CYS A 48 8.47 -32.84 -4.72
N ALA A 49 7.15 -32.85 -4.55
CA ALA A 49 6.38 -34.08 -4.43
C ALA A 49 6.16 -34.75 -5.79
N SER A 50 6.04 -33.94 -6.85
CA SER A 50 6.01 -34.41 -8.24
C SER A 50 6.63 -33.37 -9.19
N GLY A 51 7.15 -33.85 -10.31
CA GLY A 51 7.93 -33.05 -11.25
C GLY A 51 9.42 -33.01 -10.88
N LYS A 52 10.16 -32.16 -11.59
CA LYS A 52 11.59 -31.90 -11.40
C LYS A 52 11.86 -30.41 -11.48
N ASP A 53 12.91 -29.97 -10.82
CA ASP A 53 13.45 -28.63 -11.01
C ASP A 53 14.17 -28.54 -12.35
N VAL A 54 13.90 -27.46 -13.07
CA VAL A 54 14.59 -27.10 -14.32
C VAL A 54 15.28 -25.75 -14.22
N ASN A 55 14.82 -24.89 -13.31
CA ASN A 55 15.55 -23.72 -12.86
C ASN A 55 15.53 -23.73 -11.32
N PRO A 56 16.66 -23.99 -10.64
CA PRO A 56 16.70 -24.04 -9.19
C PRO A 56 16.31 -22.68 -8.58
N PRO A 57 15.83 -22.65 -7.32
CA PRO A 57 15.52 -21.40 -6.65
C PRO A 57 16.69 -20.44 -6.61
N SER A 58 16.45 -19.20 -6.99
CA SER A 58 17.40 -18.09 -6.86
C SER A 58 17.81 -17.94 -5.40
N PRO A 59 19.11 -17.83 -5.09
CA PRO A 59 19.57 -17.79 -3.69
C PRO A 59 19.11 -16.52 -2.96
N ILE A 60 18.87 -15.44 -3.70
CA ILE A 60 18.53 -14.11 -3.20
C ILE A 60 17.45 -13.49 -4.09
N ILE A 61 16.42 -12.90 -3.49
CA ILE A 61 15.49 -11.96 -4.14
C ILE A 61 15.63 -10.61 -3.44
N SER A 62 16.37 -9.69 -4.07
CA SER A 62 16.65 -8.37 -3.51
C SER A 62 15.47 -7.41 -3.63
N PRO A 63 15.37 -6.41 -2.71
CA PRO A 63 14.49 -5.26 -2.88
C PRO A 63 14.66 -4.58 -4.25
N GLY A 64 13.56 -4.14 -4.84
CA GLY A 64 13.52 -3.50 -6.17
C GLY A 64 13.55 -4.46 -7.36
N GLY A 65 13.61 -5.79 -7.14
CA GLY A 65 13.56 -6.78 -8.20
C GLY A 65 12.18 -6.85 -8.85
N ILE A 66 12.08 -6.55 -10.15
CA ILE A 66 10.83 -6.62 -10.93
C ILE A 66 10.87 -7.86 -11.82
N ASN A 67 9.80 -8.66 -11.83
CA ASN A 67 9.67 -9.88 -12.64
C ASN A 67 10.87 -10.84 -12.52
N THR A 68 11.42 -10.96 -11.31
CA THR A 68 12.56 -11.86 -11.05
C THR A 68 12.07 -13.30 -11.09
N ILE A 69 12.52 -14.07 -12.09
CA ILE A 69 12.23 -15.51 -12.17
C ILE A 69 13.00 -16.21 -11.05
N ALA A 70 12.29 -16.59 -10.00
CA ALA A 70 12.89 -17.21 -8.83
C ALA A 70 13.13 -18.70 -9.01
N ALA A 71 12.20 -19.44 -9.62
CA ALA A 71 12.33 -20.89 -9.80
C ALA A 71 11.43 -21.39 -10.93
N LYS A 72 11.78 -22.55 -11.52
CA LYS A 72 10.92 -23.26 -12.48
C LYS A 72 10.95 -24.77 -12.26
N PHE A 73 9.76 -25.37 -12.29
CA PHE A 73 9.56 -26.81 -12.16
C PHE A 73 8.75 -27.36 -13.34
N GLU A 74 9.05 -28.59 -13.76
CA GLU A 74 8.40 -29.27 -14.88
C GLU A 74 7.98 -30.69 -14.52
N GLY A 75 6.85 -31.15 -15.05
CA GLY A 75 6.32 -32.49 -14.83
C GLY A 75 5.51 -32.98 -16.03
N ARG A 76 5.39 -34.30 -16.20
CA ARG A 76 4.57 -34.89 -17.27
C ARG A 76 3.08 -34.83 -16.97
N ASN A 77 2.69 -35.00 -15.70
CA ASN A 77 1.29 -35.10 -15.26
C ASN A 77 0.91 -34.04 -14.23
N GLY A 78 1.64 -32.92 -14.20
CA GLY A 78 1.54 -31.90 -13.16
C GLY A 78 2.84 -31.73 -12.37
N THR A 79 2.89 -30.64 -11.61
CA THR A 79 3.95 -30.35 -10.63
C THR A 79 3.32 -30.04 -9.28
N VAL A 80 3.91 -30.59 -8.23
CA VAL A 80 3.44 -30.41 -6.85
C VAL A 80 4.64 -30.22 -5.96
N GLY A 81 4.62 -29.18 -5.14
CA GLY A 81 5.75 -28.91 -4.26
C GLY A 81 5.53 -27.75 -3.31
N MET A 82 6.62 -27.40 -2.65
CA MET A 82 6.73 -26.25 -1.77
C MET A 82 8.11 -25.62 -1.90
N LEU A 83 8.14 -24.29 -1.87
CA LEU A 83 9.32 -23.44 -1.86
C LEU A 83 9.20 -22.51 -0.67
N CYS A 84 10.29 -22.33 0.06
CA CYS A 84 10.35 -21.45 1.21
C CYS A 84 11.51 -20.49 1.02
N TYR A 85 11.32 -19.23 1.39
CA TYR A 85 12.40 -18.25 1.54
C TYR A 85 12.40 -17.72 2.96
N GLN A 86 13.57 -17.51 3.54
CA GLN A 86 13.73 -16.73 4.75
C GLN A 86 13.58 -15.24 4.40
N ILE A 87 12.89 -14.48 5.24
CA ILE A 87 12.79 -13.02 5.13
C ILE A 87 13.88 -12.43 6.02
N GLU A 88 14.91 -11.85 5.41
CA GLU A 88 16.08 -11.33 6.11
C GLU A 88 15.70 -10.21 7.09
N GLY A 89 16.26 -10.22 8.30
CA GLY A 89 16.04 -9.17 9.31
C GLY A 89 14.65 -9.16 9.96
N LEU A 90 13.78 -10.13 9.64
CA LEU A 90 12.43 -10.21 10.19
C LEU A 90 12.26 -11.42 11.13
N TYR A 91 11.83 -11.13 12.36
CA TYR A 91 11.64 -12.11 13.42
C TYR A 91 10.22 -12.06 13.98
N GLY A 92 9.69 -13.22 14.36
CA GLY A 92 8.38 -13.35 14.97
C GLY A 92 8.36 -13.08 16.48
N PRO A 93 7.19 -13.20 17.11
CA PRO A 93 7.00 -12.98 18.54
C PRO A 93 7.92 -13.82 19.44
N LYS A 94 8.38 -14.98 18.97
CA LYS A 94 9.30 -15.87 19.68
C LYS A 94 10.77 -15.56 19.37
N ASN A 95 11.03 -14.48 18.63
CA ASN A 95 12.34 -14.08 18.13
C ASN A 95 12.97 -15.11 17.16
N ASP A 96 12.14 -15.92 16.51
CA ASP A 96 12.55 -16.85 15.47
C ASP A 96 12.39 -16.21 14.08
N PRO A 97 13.21 -16.59 13.08
CA PRO A 97 13.09 -16.06 11.72
C PRO A 97 11.72 -16.34 11.09
N TYR A 98 11.25 -15.40 10.28
CA TYR A 98 10.09 -15.61 9.41
C TYR A 98 10.49 -16.17 8.05
N TYR A 99 9.65 -17.07 7.54
CA TYR A 99 9.76 -17.66 6.22
C TYR A 99 8.48 -17.43 5.43
N LEU A 100 8.62 -17.08 4.14
CA LEU A 100 7.55 -17.10 3.17
C LEU A 100 7.43 -18.51 2.59
N LEU A 101 6.31 -19.19 2.87
CA LEU A 101 5.97 -20.49 2.31
C LEU A 101 5.14 -20.33 1.05
N ILE A 102 5.49 -21.05 -0.01
CA ILE A 102 4.78 -21.08 -1.28
C ILE A 102 4.54 -22.54 -1.65
N MET A 103 3.30 -23.00 -1.60
CA MET A 103 2.90 -24.35 -1.99
C MET A 103 2.13 -24.31 -3.29
N TRP A 104 2.34 -25.29 -4.17
CA TRP A 104 1.62 -25.34 -5.45
C TRP A 104 1.19 -26.76 -5.82
N LYS A 105 0.17 -26.80 -6.66
CA LYS A 105 -0.34 -27.96 -7.37
C LYS A 105 -0.84 -27.51 -8.74
N VAL A 106 -0.03 -27.79 -9.76
CA VAL A 106 -0.38 -27.58 -11.17
C VAL A 106 -0.72 -28.94 -11.75
N ASN A 107 -1.93 -29.11 -12.26
CA ASN A 107 -2.35 -30.36 -12.89
C ASN A 107 -2.88 -30.05 -14.29
N ARG A 108 -2.78 -31.03 -15.18
CA ARG A 108 -3.23 -30.90 -16.56
C ARG A 108 -4.75 -30.87 -16.75
N LEU A 109 -5.48 -31.52 -15.84
CA LEU A 109 -6.92 -31.77 -15.98
C LEU A 109 -7.75 -31.16 -14.85
N SER A 110 -7.13 -30.32 -14.01
CA SER A 110 -7.82 -29.61 -12.95
C SER A 110 -7.28 -28.20 -12.83
N GLN A 111 -8.06 -27.32 -12.22
CA GLN A 111 -7.58 -25.99 -11.87
C GLN A 111 -6.27 -26.04 -11.08
N ASN A 112 -5.39 -25.10 -11.42
CA ASN A 112 -4.17 -24.84 -10.70
C ASN A 112 -4.48 -24.25 -9.34
N LYS A 113 -3.65 -24.61 -8.38
CA LYS A 113 -3.87 -24.31 -6.98
C LYS A 113 -2.54 -23.92 -6.37
N PHE A 114 -2.51 -22.80 -5.66
CA PHE A 114 -1.36 -22.46 -4.83
C PHE A 114 -1.82 -21.98 -3.46
N TYR A 115 -0.88 -21.84 -2.55
CA TYR A 115 -1.10 -21.36 -1.19
C TYR A 115 0.15 -20.62 -0.73
N MET A 116 -0.04 -19.53 0.01
CA MET A 116 1.04 -18.77 0.61
C MET A 116 0.78 -18.50 2.08
N SER A 117 1.86 -18.45 2.87
CA SER A 117 1.81 -18.13 4.29
C SER A 117 3.13 -17.61 4.82
N LEU A 118 3.07 -16.84 5.91
CA LEU A 118 4.23 -16.51 6.72
C LEU A 118 4.34 -17.51 7.87
N TYR A 119 5.51 -18.10 8.01
CA TYR A 119 5.78 -19.14 8.99
C TYR A 119 6.98 -18.78 9.85
N GLU A 120 6.78 -18.73 11.16
CA GLU A 120 7.84 -18.49 12.14
C GLU A 120 8.44 -19.82 12.57
N SER A 121 9.77 -19.95 12.46
CA SER A 121 10.47 -21.18 12.87
C SER A 121 11.93 -20.94 13.18
N LYS A 122 12.43 -21.56 14.25
CA LYS A 122 13.85 -21.54 14.60
C LYS A 122 14.72 -22.19 13.53
N GLU A 123 14.27 -23.31 12.99
CA GLU A 123 14.98 -24.03 11.92
C GLU A 123 14.36 -23.74 10.56
N PRO A 124 15.17 -23.68 9.47
CA PRO A 124 14.66 -23.51 8.13
C PRO A 124 13.59 -24.57 7.79
N PRO A 125 12.40 -24.16 7.32
CA PRO A 125 11.41 -25.10 6.80
C PRO A 125 12.04 -25.97 5.73
N LEU A 126 11.61 -27.23 5.64
CA LEU A 126 12.19 -28.19 4.71
C LEU A 126 13.71 -28.40 4.93
N SER A 127 14.22 -28.21 6.15
CA SER A 127 15.54 -28.71 6.53
C SER A 127 15.53 -30.25 6.56
N GLY A 128 16.69 -30.86 6.34
CA GLY A 128 16.89 -32.30 6.46
C GLY A 128 16.61 -33.13 5.21
N ASN A 129 16.43 -34.44 5.43
CA ASN A 129 16.32 -35.43 4.36
C ASN A 129 14.94 -35.45 3.69
N SER A 130 14.81 -36.21 2.60
CA SER A 130 13.57 -36.28 1.80
C SER A 130 12.33 -36.69 2.63
N ASN A 131 12.49 -37.60 3.59
CA ASN A 131 11.40 -38.07 4.44
C ASN A 131 10.92 -36.97 5.41
N GLN A 132 11.86 -36.24 6.02
CA GLN A 132 11.55 -35.11 6.90
C GLN A 132 10.83 -34.00 6.13
N LYS A 133 11.34 -33.63 4.94
CA LYS A 133 10.70 -32.66 4.04
C LYS A 133 9.27 -33.07 3.66
N LYS A 134 9.08 -34.35 3.31
CA LYS A 134 7.76 -34.91 2.99
C LYS A 134 6.81 -34.84 4.19
N PHE A 135 7.30 -35.13 5.39
CA PHE A 135 6.49 -35.06 6.61
C PHE A 135 6.05 -33.62 6.90
N PHE A 136 6.97 -32.67 6.84
CA PHE A 136 6.69 -31.24 7.01
C PHE A 136 5.66 -30.75 5.98
N TYR A 137 5.86 -31.06 4.70
CA TYR A 137 4.90 -30.74 3.63
C TYR A 137 3.50 -31.26 3.92
N LYS A 138 3.36 -32.53 4.33
CA LYS A 138 2.07 -33.13 4.70
C LYS A 138 1.44 -32.44 5.91
N SER A 139 2.23 -32.04 6.91
CA SER A 139 1.73 -31.30 8.08
C SER A 139 1.17 -29.94 7.69
N MET A 140 1.87 -29.18 6.83
CA MET A 140 1.39 -27.91 6.30
C MET A 140 0.10 -28.07 5.49
N GLN A 141 0.02 -29.11 4.63
CA GLN A 141 -1.20 -29.42 3.89
C GLN A 141 -2.42 -29.69 4.80
N LYS A 142 -2.21 -30.35 5.94
CA LYS A 142 -3.29 -30.63 6.91
C LYS A 142 -3.70 -29.36 7.66
N MET A 143 -2.72 -28.57 8.11
CA MET A 143 -2.95 -27.36 8.90
C MET A 143 -3.78 -26.33 8.13
N TYR A 144 -3.50 -26.15 6.84
CA TYR A 144 -4.12 -25.11 6.03
C TYR A 144 -5.30 -25.58 5.17
N LYS A 145 -5.88 -26.76 5.47
CA LYS A 145 -7.12 -27.33 4.88
C LYS A 145 -7.48 -26.78 3.48
N TRP A 146 -6.60 -26.97 2.50
CA TRP A 146 -6.87 -26.77 1.06
C TRP A 146 -7.69 -25.52 0.69
N THR A 147 -7.54 -24.39 1.39
CA THR A 147 -7.98 -23.09 0.86
C THR A 147 -7.00 -22.66 -0.22
N TYR A 148 -6.86 -23.48 -1.24
CA TYR A 148 -6.15 -23.17 -2.48
C TYR A 148 -7.03 -22.23 -3.28
N GLY A 149 -6.45 -21.10 -3.68
CA GLY A 149 -7.13 -20.07 -4.46
C GLY A 149 -6.30 -19.65 -5.66
N GLU A 150 -6.90 -18.83 -6.52
CA GLU A 150 -6.22 -18.20 -7.65
C GLU A 150 -5.45 -16.94 -7.23
N SER A 151 -5.72 -16.43 -6.02
CA SER A 151 -5.01 -15.32 -5.39
C SER A 151 -4.92 -15.47 -3.87
N PHE A 152 -3.86 -14.93 -3.28
CA PHE A 152 -3.68 -14.85 -1.83
C PHE A 152 -3.15 -13.49 -1.43
N LEU A 153 -3.53 -13.10 -0.22
CA LEU A 153 -2.96 -11.97 0.48
C LEU A 153 -2.53 -12.47 1.87
N VAL A 154 -1.26 -12.28 2.20
CA VAL A 154 -0.70 -12.59 3.52
C VAL A 154 -0.20 -11.28 4.14
N GLU A 155 -0.65 -11.00 5.35
CA GLU A 155 -0.30 -9.79 6.07
C GLU A 155 0.82 -10.08 7.08
N GLY A 156 1.94 -9.37 6.93
CA GLY A 156 2.98 -9.28 7.96
C GLY A 156 2.71 -8.10 8.90
N LYS A 157 3.66 -7.76 9.78
CA LYS A 157 3.56 -6.55 10.62
C LYS A 157 3.96 -5.27 9.90
N LYS A 158 4.88 -5.37 8.93
CA LYS A 158 5.55 -4.24 8.28
C LYS A 158 5.46 -4.28 6.75
N PHE A 159 4.92 -5.36 6.20
CA PHE A 159 4.81 -5.63 4.77
C PHE A 159 3.66 -6.60 4.54
N ARG A 160 3.25 -6.74 3.29
CA ARG A 160 2.30 -7.76 2.83
C ARG A 160 2.87 -8.53 1.66
N VAL A 161 2.31 -9.71 1.43
CA VAL A 161 2.64 -10.56 0.28
C VAL A 161 1.37 -10.87 -0.48
N GLY A 162 1.27 -10.38 -1.70
CA GLY A 162 0.22 -10.74 -2.65
C GLY A 162 0.72 -11.82 -3.59
N GLY A 163 -0.18 -12.66 -4.09
CA GLY A 163 0.19 -13.54 -5.19
C GLY A 163 -0.99 -14.03 -6.00
N THR A 164 -0.71 -14.50 -7.20
CA THR A 164 -1.68 -15.12 -8.12
C THR A 164 -1.08 -16.31 -8.84
N ILE A 165 -1.91 -17.22 -9.33
CA ILE A 165 -1.50 -18.32 -10.22
C ILE A 165 -2.31 -18.31 -11.51
N SER A 166 -1.67 -18.49 -12.66
CA SER A 166 -2.38 -18.67 -13.93
C SER A 166 -3.02 -20.05 -14.06
N SER A 167 -4.07 -20.17 -14.86
CA SER A 167 -4.89 -21.39 -15.01
C SER A 167 -4.38 -22.39 -16.06
N ASN A 168 -3.30 -22.09 -16.78
CA ASN A 168 -2.77 -22.89 -17.88
C ASN A 168 -1.79 -23.99 -17.41
N ASP A 169 -1.49 -24.95 -18.29
CA ASP A 169 -0.54 -26.04 -18.02
C ASP A 169 0.90 -25.54 -17.79
N LEU A 170 1.23 -24.37 -18.35
CA LEU A 170 2.49 -23.65 -18.14
C LEU A 170 2.23 -22.52 -17.14
N ALA A 171 1.94 -22.90 -15.90
CA ALA A 171 1.51 -21.98 -14.87
C ALA A 171 2.61 -20.99 -14.48
N GLU A 172 2.18 -19.78 -14.13
CA GLU A 172 3.03 -18.76 -13.52
C GLU A 172 2.41 -18.36 -12.19
N ILE A 173 3.20 -18.46 -11.12
CA ILE A 173 2.88 -17.88 -9.81
C ILE A 173 3.60 -16.54 -9.73
N LYS A 174 2.84 -15.45 -9.70
CA LYS A 174 3.37 -14.11 -9.48
C LYS A 174 3.22 -13.77 -8.00
N ILE A 175 4.29 -13.32 -7.37
CA ILE A 175 4.32 -12.93 -5.96
C ILE A 175 4.82 -11.50 -5.86
N SER A 176 4.05 -10.63 -5.21
CA SER A 176 4.43 -9.26 -4.92
C SER A 176 4.63 -9.06 -3.42
N LEU A 177 5.76 -8.46 -3.03
CA LEU A 177 6.03 -8.08 -1.65
C LEU A 177 6.03 -6.57 -1.55
N GLU A 178 5.32 -6.00 -0.57
CA GLU A 178 5.18 -4.54 -0.45
C GLU A 178 5.23 -4.13 1.02
N ASP A 179 6.00 -3.09 1.35
CA ASP A 179 5.99 -2.52 2.70
C ASP A 179 4.67 -1.79 3.01
N TYR A 180 4.29 -1.78 4.29
CA TYR A 180 3.29 -0.84 4.78
C TYR A 180 3.90 0.55 4.89
N THR A 181 3.25 1.55 4.30
CA THR A 181 3.64 2.94 4.48
C THR A 181 2.96 3.46 5.75
N ASN A 182 3.71 3.74 6.82
CA ASN A 182 3.13 4.42 7.98
C ASN A 182 3.19 5.94 7.78
N VAL A 183 2.12 6.67 8.13
CA VAL A 183 2.14 8.14 8.18
C VAL A 183 1.88 8.59 9.62
N THR A 184 2.94 9.03 10.28
CA THR A 184 2.80 9.59 11.62
C THR A 184 2.45 11.06 11.51
N ILE A 185 1.35 11.48 12.14
CA ILE A 185 0.88 12.86 12.18
C ILE A 185 1.07 13.41 13.59
N SER A 186 2.01 14.32 13.75
CA SER A 186 2.32 14.97 15.03
C SER A 186 1.70 16.36 15.04
N LEU A 187 0.70 16.60 15.88
CA LEU A 187 0.02 17.90 16.00
C LEU A 187 0.38 18.59 17.33
N LYS A 188 1.05 19.73 17.22
CA LYS A 188 1.36 20.60 18.35
C LYS A 188 0.40 21.79 18.38
N ASN A 189 -0.42 21.87 19.43
CA ASN A 189 -1.38 22.95 19.61
C ASN A 189 -0.81 24.04 20.54
N ASN A 190 -0.27 25.09 19.95
CA ASN A 190 0.22 26.29 20.66
C ASN A 190 -0.82 27.43 20.64
N CYS A 191 -2.06 27.19 20.19
CA CYS A 191 -3.11 28.20 20.16
C CYS A 191 -3.96 28.14 21.44
N SER A 192 -4.81 29.16 21.64
CA SER A 192 -5.69 29.26 22.81
C SER A 192 -6.97 28.42 22.72
N TYR A 193 -7.15 27.68 21.63
CA TYR A 193 -8.35 26.89 21.38
C TYR A 193 -8.04 25.41 21.50
N SER A 194 -8.98 24.63 22.04
CA SER A 194 -8.89 23.18 22.02
C SER A 194 -9.31 22.63 20.66
N LEU A 195 -8.73 21.50 20.27
CA LEU A 195 -9.23 20.69 19.16
C LEU A 195 -10.01 19.51 19.71
N ILE A 196 -11.25 19.36 19.27
CA ILE A 196 -12.21 18.36 19.78
C ILE A 196 -12.85 17.57 18.64
N ASN A 197 -13.57 16.50 19.00
CA ASN A 197 -14.42 15.71 18.10
C ASN A 197 -13.70 15.26 16.83
N PRO A 198 -12.58 14.52 16.95
CA PRO A 198 -11.85 14.10 15.78
C PRO A 198 -12.68 13.16 14.92
N THR A 199 -12.65 13.40 13.62
CA THR A 199 -13.19 12.51 12.60
C THR A 199 -12.10 12.22 11.58
N HIS A 200 -12.14 11.04 10.98
CA HIS A 200 -11.11 10.63 10.03
C HIS A 200 -11.69 9.86 8.85
N TYR A 201 -10.88 9.80 7.80
CA TYR A 201 -11.13 9.01 6.61
C TYR A 201 -9.80 8.43 6.14
N CYS A 202 -9.83 7.17 5.72
CA CYS A 202 -8.70 6.51 5.09
C CYS A 202 -9.23 5.68 3.92
N ASN A 203 -8.60 5.83 2.75
CA ASN A 203 -8.85 4.93 1.63
C ASN A 203 -7.87 3.77 1.75
N ARG A 204 -8.38 2.56 2.06
CA ARG A 204 -7.59 1.31 2.20
C ARG A 204 -6.53 1.46 3.30
N GLY A 205 -6.96 1.36 4.55
CA GLY A 205 -6.09 1.42 5.73
C GLY A 205 -6.83 1.75 7.02
N ASP A 206 -6.17 1.55 8.15
CA ASP A 206 -6.71 1.78 9.49
C ASP A 206 -5.95 2.88 10.25
N ILE A 207 -6.68 3.89 10.71
CA ILE A 207 -6.13 4.98 11.52
C ILE A 207 -6.25 4.62 13.00
N SER A 208 -5.15 4.68 13.77
CA SER A 208 -5.26 4.59 15.24
C SER A 208 -6.17 5.72 15.72
N PRO A 209 -7.13 5.46 16.63
CA PRO A 209 -8.09 6.47 17.02
C PRO A 209 -7.37 7.75 17.48
N PRO A 210 -7.61 8.89 16.82
CA PRO A 210 -6.96 10.15 17.18
C PRO A 210 -7.37 10.57 18.60
N SER A 211 -6.50 11.32 19.30
CA SER A 211 -6.83 11.82 20.63
C SER A 211 -8.14 12.62 20.59
N PRO A 212 -9.13 12.32 21.45
CA PRO A 212 -10.45 12.95 21.41
C PRO A 212 -10.42 14.44 21.74
N LEU A 213 -9.38 14.89 22.44
CA LEU A 213 -9.14 16.27 22.84
C LEU A 213 -7.65 16.61 22.71
N ILE A 214 -7.35 17.77 22.14
CA ILE A 214 -6.02 18.39 22.16
C ILE A 214 -6.18 19.77 22.79
N SER A 215 -5.84 19.88 24.07
CA SER A 215 -5.98 21.12 24.84
C SER A 215 -5.09 22.25 24.30
N SER A 216 -5.45 23.49 24.63
CA SER A 216 -4.59 24.66 24.42
C SER A 216 -3.22 24.46 25.09
N GLY A 217 -2.14 24.61 24.33
CA GLY A 217 -0.76 24.34 24.80
C GLY A 217 -0.39 22.85 24.83
N GLY A 218 -1.28 21.96 24.41
CA GLY A 218 -1.08 20.52 24.37
C GLY A 218 -0.34 20.04 23.12
N ILE A 219 0.24 18.84 23.22
CA ILE A 219 0.80 18.10 22.09
C ILE A 219 -0.01 16.81 21.96
N SER A 220 -0.43 16.48 20.73
CA SER A 220 -1.00 15.18 20.40
C SER A 220 -0.19 14.56 19.28
N ILE A 221 0.16 13.29 19.46
CA ILE A 221 0.81 12.49 18.43
C ILE A 221 -0.21 11.47 17.97
N ILE A 222 -0.56 11.53 16.69
CA ILE A 222 -1.53 10.65 16.05
C ILE A 222 -0.74 9.78 15.09
N THR A 223 -0.64 8.48 15.39
CA THR A 223 0.07 7.56 14.50
C THR A 223 -0.95 6.88 13.60
N ALA A 224 -1.17 7.45 12.43
CA ALA A 224 -2.03 6.81 11.46
C ALA A 224 -1.22 5.74 10.69
N LYS A 225 -1.69 4.49 10.73
CA LYS A 225 -1.07 3.41 9.96
C LYS A 225 -1.79 3.37 8.63
N PHE A 226 -1.04 3.25 7.53
CA PHE A 226 -1.65 3.17 6.22
C PHE A 226 -1.30 1.85 5.58
N GLU A 227 -2.30 1.22 4.99
CA GLU A 227 -2.08 0.05 4.16
C GLU A 227 -1.53 0.59 2.83
N GLY A 228 -0.22 0.45 2.66
CA GLY A 228 0.51 0.93 1.49
C GLY A 228 -0.06 0.35 0.19
N ARG A 229 -0.68 1.21 -0.60
CA ARG A 229 -0.52 1.18 -2.07
C ARG A 229 0.05 2.54 -2.47
N ASN A 230 0.59 2.60 -3.69
CA ASN A 230 0.70 3.87 -4.38
C ASN A 230 -0.65 4.60 -4.31
N GLY A 231 -0.65 5.82 -3.77
CA GLY A 231 -1.86 6.62 -3.66
C GLY A 231 -2.73 6.27 -2.45
N THR A 232 -2.17 5.81 -1.33
CA THR A 232 -2.94 5.84 -0.08
C THR A 232 -3.26 7.28 0.31
N MET A 233 -4.52 7.51 0.65
CA MET A 233 -5.10 8.83 0.90
C MET A 233 -5.76 8.82 2.25
N GLY A 234 -5.67 9.93 2.97
CA GLY A 234 -6.44 10.06 4.19
C GLY A 234 -6.71 11.50 4.57
N MET A 235 -7.67 11.63 5.48
CA MET A 235 -8.07 12.90 6.07
C MET A 235 -8.23 12.74 7.57
N LEU A 236 -7.83 13.79 8.28
CA LEU A 236 -8.07 13.97 9.68
C LEU A 236 -8.73 15.33 9.87
N CYS A 237 -9.79 15.38 10.66
CA CYS A 237 -10.60 16.56 10.86
C CYS A 237 -10.83 16.77 12.36
N TYR A 238 -10.54 17.98 12.83
CA TYR A 238 -10.78 18.41 14.21
C TYR A 238 -11.69 19.62 14.22
N GLN A 239 -12.68 19.63 15.10
CA GLN A 239 -13.42 20.85 15.40
C GLN A 239 -12.59 21.77 16.30
N ILE A 240 -12.55 23.06 15.99
CA ILE A 240 -11.86 24.07 16.79
C ILE A 240 -12.87 24.64 17.80
N GLU A 241 -12.73 24.25 19.06
CA GLU A 241 -13.66 24.63 20.14
C GLU A 241 -13.75 26.16 20.26
N GLY A 242 -14.97 26.70 20.32
CA GLY A 242 -15.19 28.15 20.50
C GLY A 242 -14.80 29.02 19.30
N SER A 243 -14.52 28.43 18.14
CA SER A 243 -14.23 29.15 16.89
C SER A 243 -15.35 28.97 15.87
N TYR A 244 -15.92 30.10 15.44
CA TYR A 244 -17.04 30.15 14.50
C TYR A 244 -16.71 31.05 13.31
N GLY A 245 -17.19 30.67 12.13
CA GLY A 245 -17.02 31.43 10.91
C GLY A 245 -18.09 32.50 10.68
N PRO A 246 -18.03 33.19 9.52
CA PRO A 246 -18.99 34.24 9.15
C PRO A 246 -20.46 33.82 9.14
N LYS A 247 -20.74 32.53 8.90
CA LYS A 247 -22.10 31.96 8.92
C LYS A 247 -22.51 31.51 10.32
N ASN A 248 -21.67 31.76 11.33
CA ASN A 248 -21.84 31.31 12.72
C ASN A 248 -21.81 29.79 12.88
N ASP A 249 -21.20 29.09 11.92
CA ASP A 249 -20.99 27.65 11.98
C ASP A 249 -19.60 27.34 12.56
N PRO A 250 -19.39 26.18 13.20
CA PRO A 250 -18.08 25.77 13.71
C PRO A 250 -16.99 25.73 12.64
N TYR A 251 -15.78 26.12 13.02
CA TYR A 251 -14.59 25.89 12.20
C TYR A 251 -13.96 24.53 12.48
N TYR A 252 -13.56 23.86 11.41
CA TYR A 252 -12.80 22.62 11.43
C TYR A 252 -11.41 22.82 10.85
N LEU A 253 -10.40 22.23 11.49
CA LEU A 253 -9.08 22.01 10.91
C LEU A 253 -9.09 20.68 10.17
N ILE A 254 -8.85 20.73 8.87
CA ILE A 254 -8.74 19.56 8.01
C ILE A 254 -7.27 19.38 7.64
N ILE A 255 -6.80 18.15 7.73
CA ILE A 255 -5.46 17.71 7.33
C ILE A 255 -5.67 16.58 6.33
N THR A 256 -5.13 16.70 5.13
CA THR A 256 -5.19 15.65 4.10
C THR A 256 -3.79 15.29 3.65
N TRP A 257 -3.62 14.03 3.24
CA TRP A 257 -2.36 13.56 2.69
C TRP A 257 -2.59 12.54 1.59
N ARG A 258 -1.64 12.53 0.65
CA ARG A 258 -1.53 11.58 -0.43
C ARG A 258 -0.11 11.03 -0.48
N MET A 259 0.03 9.75 -0.17
CA MET A 259 1.31 9.07 -0.23
C MET A 259 1.65 8.68 -1.66
N LYS A 260 2.81 9.14 -2.14
CA LYS A 260 3.33 8.79 -3.47
C LYS A 260 4.70 8.13 -3.30
N ARG A 261 4.94 7.04 -4.02
CA ARG A 261 6.15 6.20 -3.89
C ARG A 261 7.31 6.69 -4.72
N PHE A 262 7.03 7.14 -5.95
CA PHE A 262 8.05 7.56 -6.91
C PHE A 262 8.13 9.09 -7.09
N SER A 263 7.38 9.82 -6.27
CA SER A 263 7.36 11.28 -6.28
C SER A 263 7.12 11.79 -4.87
N GLN A 264 7.29 13.09 -4.67
CA GLN A 264 7.01 13.73 -3.40
C GLN A 264 5.56 13.46 -2.97
N SER A 265 5.38 12.87 -1.78
CA SER A 265 4.06 12.78 -1.13
C SER A 265 3.53 14.17 -0.87
N GLU A 266 2.21 14.30 -0.94
CA GLU A 266 1.55 15.58 -0.81
C GLU A 266 0.79 15.61 0.51
N PHE A 267 0.74 16.78 1.14
CA PHE A 267 -0.17 17.02 2.25
C PHE A 267 -0.73 18.44 2.15
N TYR A 268 -1.98 18.58 2.59
CA TYR A 268 -2.70 19.83 2.55
C TYR A 268 -3.39 20.04 3.89
N MET A 269 -3.59 21.30 4.23
CA MET A 269 -4.38 21.68 5.39
C MET A 269 -5.43 22.69 4.94
N ASN A 270 -6.54 22.79 5.67
CA ASN A 270 -7.52 23.84 5.43
C ASN A 270 -8.34 24.12 6.69
N PHE A 271 -8.89 25.33 6.76
CA PHE A 271 -9.98 25.64 7.67
C PHE A 271 -11.30 25.53 6.92
N TYR A 272 -12.24 24.78 7.46
CA TYR A 272 -13.55 24.56 6.84
C TYR A 272 -14.67 24.94 7.81
N GLU A 273 -15.60 25.77 7.36
CA GLU A 273 -16.76 26.19 8.14
C GLU A 273 -17.96 25.32 7.76
N SER A 274 -18.55 24.64 8.75
CA SER A 274 -19.69 23.74 8.52
C SER A 274 -20.46 23.47 9.82
N LYS A 275 -21.77 23.20 9.72
CA LYS A 275 -22.59 22.79 10.87
C LYS A 275 -22.17 21.44 11.43
N GLU A 276 -21.84 20.51 10.54
CA GLU A 276 -21.41 19.16 10.88
C GLU A 276 -19.99 18.91 10.39
N SER A 277 -19.34 17.86 10.91
CA SER A 277 -18.04 17.45 10.40
C SER A 277 -18.13 17.18 8.90
N PRO A 278 -17.21 17.70 8.08
CA PRO A 278 -17.16 17.37 6.65
C PRO A 278 -16.88 15.88 6.38
N LEU A 279 -16.54 15.11 7.41
CA LEU A 279 -16.33 13.66 7.35
C LEU A 279 -17.48 12.86 8.00
N SER A 280 -18.69 13.43 8.13
CA SER A 280 -19.87 12.74 8.69
C SER A 280 -20.57 11.78 7.71
N GLY A 281 -20.33 11.92 6.40
CA GLY A 281 -20.96 11.11 5.34
C GLY A 281 -20.47 9.66 5.23
N ASN A 282 -20.97 8.93 4.24
CA ASN A 282 -20.48 7.58 3.91
C ASN A 282 -19.10 7.62 3.20
N GLY A 283 -18.49 6.45 3.00
CA GLY A 283 -17.15 6.35 2.39
C GLY A 283 -17.00 7.09 1.05
N ASN A 284 -17.98 6.97 0.16
CA ASN A 284 -17.96 7.62 -1.16
C ASN A 284 -18.06 9.15 -1.05
N GLN A 285 -18.87 9.65 -0.11
CA GLN A 285 -18.98 11.09 0.15
C GLN A 285 -17.68 11.67 0.69
N LYS A 286 -17.01 10.94 1.61
CA LYS A 286 -15.70 11.34 2.15
C LYS A 286 -14.61 11.34 1.07
N GLU A 287 -14.60 10.35 0.19
CA GLU A 287 -13.67 10.28 -0.94
C GLU A 287 -13.89 11.43 -1.94
N PHE A 288 -15.14 11.74 -2.27
CA PHE A 288 -15.46 12.90 -3.11
C PHE A 288 -14.99 14.22 -2.49
N PHE A 289 -15.20 14.38 -1.19
CA PHE A 289 -14.73 15.55 -0.46
C PHE A 289 -13.20 15.66 -0.46
N TYR A 290 -12.49 14.55 -0.26
CA TYR A 290 -11.03 14.47 -0.38
C TYR A 290 -10.54 14.97 -1.75
N GLU A 291 -11.13 14.46 -2.83
CA GLU A 291 -10.77 14.84 -4.20
C GLU A 291 -11.02 16.35 -4.46
N SER A 292 -12.11 16.90 -3.91
CA SER A 292 -12.40 18.33 -4.01
C SER A 292 -11.32 19.22 -3.38
N MET A 293 -10.73 18.77 -2.27
CA MET A 293 -9.68 19.51 -1.55
C MET A 293 -8.36 19.52 -2.33
N HIS A 294 -7.98 18.38 -2.90
CA HIS A 294 -6.74 18.25 -3.67
C HIS A 294 -6.76 18.97 -5.03
N ARG A 295 -7.94 19.17 -5.63
CA ARG A 295 -8.09 19.98 -6.86
C ARG A 295 -7.89 21.49 -6.63
N SER A 296 -7.96 21.95 -5.38
CA SER A 296 -7.95 23.38 -5.05
C SER A 296 -6.56 24.04 -5.03
N ASN A 297 -5.47 23.32 -5.35
CA ASN A 297 -4.10 23.83 -5.55
C ASN A 297 -3.51 24.72 -4.43
N ASN A 298 -3.95 24.57 -3.18
CA ASN A 298 -3.34 25.29 -2.05
C ASN A 298 -2.28 24.41 -1.37
N GLU A 299 -1.07 24.30 -1.94
CA GLU A 299 0.07 23.66 -1.26
C GLU A 299 0.33 24.36 0.09
N GLY A 300 -0.25 23.81 1.15
CA GLY A 300 -0.42 24.51 2.42
C GLY A 300 0.70 24.23 3.39
N PHE A 301 1.93 24.69 3.13
CA PHE A 301 2.96 24.74 4.18
C PHE A 301 2.61 25.74 5.28
N LEU A 302 1.70 26.68 4.98
CA LEU A 302 1.22 27.69 5.90
C LEU A 302 -0.19 28.19 5.51
N LEU A 303 -1.10 28.22 6.47
CA LEU A 303 -2.44 28.82 6.36
C LEU A 303 -2.60 29.88 7.43
N GLU A 304 -3.00 31.08 7.01
CA GLU A 304 -3.30 32.19 7.90
C GLU A 304 -4.80 32.50 7.86
N GLY A 305 -5.50 32.15 8.93
CA GLY A 305 -6.82 32.66 9.24
C GLY A 305 -6.73 33.96 10.04
N LYS A 306 -7.86 34.66 10.20
CA LYS A 306 -7.91 35.92 10.97
C LYS A 306 -7.33 35.80 12.39
N LYS A 307 -7.53 34.64 13.04
CA LYS A 307 -7.16 34.38 14.44
C LYS A 307 -6.14 33.26 14.61
N LEU A 308 -5.92 32.42 13.61
CA LEU A 308 -5.13 31.19 13.71
C LEU A 308 -4.15 31.09 12.55
N ARG A 309 -2.97 30.54 12.82
CA ARG A 309 -1.96 30.18 11.85
C ARG A 309 -1.68 28.69 12.00
N VAL A 310 -1.75 27.95 10.90
CA VAL A 310 -1.37 26.54 10.86
C VAL A 310 -0.22 26.41 9.89
N GLY A 311 0.79 25.65 10.25
CA GLY A 311 1.82 25.23 9.31
C GLY A 311 2.23 23.80 9.55
N GLY A 312 2.94 23.23 8.59
CA GLY A 312 3.39 21.87 8.70
C GLY A 312 4.47 21.50 7.69
N THR A 313 5.05 20.33 7.92
CA THR A 313 6.08 19.75 7.07
C THR A 313 5.83 18.27 6.92
N ILE A 314 6.13 17.72 5.73
CA ILE A 314 6.18 16.28 5.48
C ILE A 314 7.62 15.86 5.21
N THR A 315 8.08 14.78 5.82
CA THR A 315 9.34 14.12 5.44
C THR A 315 9.02 12.79 4.76
N ASN A 316 9.59 12.56 3.57
CA ASN A 316 9.44 11.33 2.82
C ASN A 316 10.66 10.42 3.06
N ASN A 317 10.66 9.70 4.18
CA ASN A 317 11.57 8.56 4.40
C ASN A 317 10.76 7.25 4.27
N ASP A 318 11.32 6.11 4.67
CA ASP A 318 10.63 4.79 4.70
C ASP A 318 9.28 4.82 5.46
N SER A 319 9.07 5.83 6.30
CA SER A 319 7.79 6.28 6.82
C SER A 319 7.62 7.79 6.61
N ALA A 320 6.39 8.24 6.34
CA ALA A 320 6.12 9.66 6.28
C ALA A 320 5.81 10.22 7.66
N GLU A 321 6.43 11.35 7.98
CA GLU A 321 6.12 12.11 9.19
C GLU A 321 5.56 13.47 8.77
N ILE A 322 4.32 13.75 9.19
CA ILE A 322 3.66 15.04 9.03
C ILE A 322 3.70 15.74 10.38
N LYS A 323 4.45 16.83 10.49
CA LYS A 323 4.47 17.70 11.69
C LYS A 323 3.60 18.90 11.44
N ILE A 324 2.67 19.18 12.35
CA ILE A 324 1.73 20.29 12.27
C ILE A 324 1.85 21.12 13.53
N PHE A 325 1.91 22.44 13.36
CA PHE A 325 1.84 23.40 14.45
C PHE A 325 0.66 24.34 14.23
N LEU A 326 -0.11 24.55 15.28
CA LEU A 326 -1.24 25.47 15.32
C LEU A 326 -0.94 26.59 16.31
N GLU A 327 -1.03 27.85 15.88
CA GLU A 327 -0.68 29.03 16.68
C GLU A 327 -1.74 30.12 16.56
N ASN A 328 -1.82 30.99 17.57
CA ASN A 328 -2.60 32.21 17.48
C ASN A 328 -1.97 33.16 16.45
N HIS A 329 -2.77 33.63 15.49
CA HIS A 329 -2.35 34.63 14.51
C HIS A 329 -2.15 35.98 15.22
N LYS A 330 -0.89 36.31 15.52
CA LYS A 330 -0.52 37.62 16.07
C LYS A 330 -0.46 38.61 14.91
N SER A 331 -1.50 39.43 14.75
CA SER A 331 -1.43 40.59 13.83
C SER A 331 -0.13 41.37 14.10
N PRO A 332 0.61 41.78 13.06
CA PRO A 332 1.86 42.52 13.27
C PRO A 332 1.57 43.72 14.15
N LYS A 333 2.19 43.74 15.34
CA LYS A 333 1.95 44.75 16.38
C LYS A 333 1.93 46.12 15.71
N LYS A 334 0.85 46.90 15.86
CA LYS A 334 0.68 48.27 15.31
C LYS A 334 1.92 49.17 15.47
N ARG A 335 2.79 48.88 16.46
CA ARG A 335 4.08 49.54 16.70
C ARG A 335 5.12 49.30 15.59
N LEU A 336 5.13 48.14 14.94
CA LEU A 336 6.01 47.83 13.79
C LEU A 336 5.52 48.54 12.52
N LEU A 337 4.20 48.54 12.27
CA LEU A 337 3.58 49.31 11.18
C LEU A 337 3.77 50.82 11.34
N ARG A 338 3.71 51.37 12.57
CA ARG A 338 4.08 52.77 12.85
C ARG A 338 5.57 53.05 12.62
N LYS A 339 6.48 52.12 12.98
CA LYS A 339 7.91 52.25 12.69
C LYS A 339 8.20 52.20 11.18
N ILE A 340 7.54 51.30 10.44
CA ILE A 340 7.69 51.20 8.97
C ILE A 340 7.11 52.44 8.28
N ARG A 341 5.92 52.92 8.67
CA ARG A 341 5.35 54.20 8.16
C ARG A 341 6.24 55.40 8.49
N SER A 342 6.80 55.46 9.71
CA SER A 342 7.74 56.52 10.12
C SER A 342 9.05 56.47 9.31
N PHE A 343 9.56 55.27 9.05
CA PHE A 343 10.77 55.07 8.26
C PHE A 343 10.57 55.46 6.80
N LEU A 344 9.44 55.06 6.18
CA LEU A 344 9.08 55.43 4.81
C LEU A 344 8.84 56.94 4.69
N THR A 345 8.08 57.57 5.59
CA THR A 345 7.84 59.04 5.57
C THR A 345 9.11 59.86 5.79
N LYS A 346 10.07 59.39 6.61
CA LYS A 346 11.40 60.02 6.73
C LYS A 346 12.25 59.87 5.47
N LYS A 347 12.19 58.72 4.79
CA LYS A 347 12.96 58.46 3.56
C LYS A 347 12.44 59.27 2.36
N PHE A 348 11.14 59.54 2.29
CA PHE A 348 10.54 60.37 1.24
C PHE A 348 10.65 61.88 1.49
N ARG A 349 10.78 62.35 2.74
CA ARG A 349 11.10 63.77 3.01
C ARG A 349 12.53 64.16 2.63
N LYS A 350 13.50 63.24 2.72
CA LYS A 350 14.90 63.50 2.29
C LYS A 350 15.11 63.51 0.77
N LYS A 351 14.10 63.13 -0.03
CA LYS A 351 14.19 63.09 -1.51
C LYS A 351 13.57 64.30 -2.21
N LYS A 352 13.01 65.26 -1.46
CA LYS A 352 12.37 66.48 -1.99
C LYS A 352 13.15 67.78 -1.76
N THR A 353 14.36 67.71 -1.19
CA THR A 353 15.31 68.83 -1.11
C THR A 353 16.62 68.41 -1.74
N ARG A 354 16.66 68.43 -3.07
CA ARG A 354 17.84 68.69 -3.88
C ARG A 354 17.40 69.27 -5.21
#